data_AF-A0A1D7UCN4-F1
#
_entry.id   AF-A0A1D7UCN4-F1
#
_cell.length_a   1.000
_cell.length_b   1.000
_cell.length_c   1.000
_cell.angle_alpha   90.00
_cell.angle_beta   90.00
_cell.angle_gamma   90.00
#
_symmetry.space_group_name_H-M   'P 1'
#
loop_
_entity.id
_entity.type
_entity.pdbx_description
1 polymer ?
#
loop_
_entity_poly.entity_id
_entity_poly.type
_entity_poly.pdbx_seq_one_letter_code
_entity_poly.pdbx_strand_id
1 'polypeptide(L)'
;MTLADPALALSQAWTEARAATAAQCLKQQRLETALLERRRSSEGVDGKPASRAGYRDGMRRAYAEAKAAEALAAAHEQELLERLAGAPANSLAGIAAKLSVIAIEAEDNTDLTDFPVPHVRSALEDLRRLMGRTILDSCPAPESDREEVGRTDLCRAQRQAIQRER
;
A
#
# COMPACT_ATOMS: atom_id res chain seq x y z
N MET A 1 9.27 19.58 8.97
CA MET A 1 9.36 18.61 7.87
C MET A 1 8.51 17.42 8.26
N THR A 2 7.32 17.27 7.65
CA THR A 2 6.54 16.03 7.77
C THR A 2 7.36 14.92 7.12
N LEU A 3 7.82 13.95 7.92
CA LEU A 3 8.50 12.78 7.39
C LEU A 3 7.52 12.07 6.44
N ALA A 4 7.92 11.85 5.19
CA ALA A 4 7.07 11.17 4.22
C ALA A 4 6.66 9.78 4.75
N ASP A 5 5.40 9.40 4.55
CA ASP A 5 4.90 8.10 4.99
C ASP A 5 5.65 6.99 4.23
N PRO A 6 6.36 6.07 4.91
CA PRO A 6 7.16 5.07 4.25
C PRO A 6 6.33 4.05 3.47
N ALA A 7 5.09 3.76 3.90
CA ALA A 7 4.19 2.88 3.17
C ALA A 7 3.72 3.53 1.86
N LEU A 8 3.44 4.84 1.89
CA LEU A 8 3.08 5.58 0.69
C LEU A 8 4.25 5.61 -0.33
N ALA A 9 5.47 5.88 0.14
CA ALA A 9 6.64 5.91 -0.73
C ALA A 9 6.96 4.54 -1.36
N LEU A 10 6.86 3.47 -0.57
CA LEU A 10 7.06 2.10 -1.08
C LEU A 10 5.97 1.68 -2.06
N SER A 11 4.72 2.09 -1.83
CA SER A 11 3.61 1.85 -2.79
C SER A 11 3.88 2.51 -4.14
N GLN A 12 4.38 3.75 -4.15
CA GLN A 12 4.72 4.45 -5.40
C GLN A 12 5.85 3.74 -6.15
N ALA A 13 6.91 3.37 -5.44
CA ALA A 13 8.01 2.60 -6.02
C ALA A 13 7.54 1.26 -6.58
N TRP A 14 6.64 0.56 -5.87
CA TRP A 14 6.05 -0.69 -6.34
C TRP A 14 5.23 -0.49 -7.63
N THR A 15 4.42 0.57 -7.72
CA THR A 15 3.66 0.89 -8.95
C THR A 15 4.58 1.13 -10.15
N GLU A 16 5.69 1.83 -9.96
CA GLU A 16 6.70 2.03 -11.00
C GLU A 16 7.36 0.71 -11.42
N ALA A 17 7.72 -0.13 -10.46
CA ALA A 17 8.30 -1.45 -10.73
C ALA A 17 7.33 -2.36 -11.49
N ARG A 18 6.05 -2.39 -11.10
CA ARG A 18 4.99 -3.11 -11.82
C ARG A 18 4.85 -2.67 -13.27
N ALA A 19 4.84 -1.36 -13.51
CA ALA A 19 4.79 -0.83 -14.86
C ALA A 19 6.00 -1.27 -15.69
N ALA A 20 7.19 -1.33 -15.09
CA ALA A 20 8.39 -1.85 -15.74
C ALA A 20 8.30 -3.36 -16.04
N THR A 21 7.81 -4.17 -15.09
CA THR A 21 7.56 -5.61 -15.29
C THR A 21 6.60 -5.84 -16.46
N ALA A 22 5.47 -5.14 -16.48
CA ALA A 22 4.47 -5.24 -17.56
C ALA A 22 5.09 -4.90 -18.93
N ALA A 23 5.93 -3.86 -19.01
CA ALA A 23 6.63 -3.50 -20.25
C ALA A 23 7.59 -4.60 -20.73
N GLN A 24 8.33 -5.25 -19.82
CA GLN A 24 9.21 -6.37 -20.18
C GLN A 24 8.42 -7.61 -20.59
N CYS A 25 7.32 -7.92 -19.91
CA CYS A 25 6.43 -9.03 -20.26
C CYS A 25 5.88 -8.86 -21.70
N LEU A 26 5.41 -7.67 -22.07
CA LEU A 26 4.97 -7.40 -23.44
C LEU A 26 6.09 -7.55 -24.48
N LYS A 27 7.32 -7.14 -24.15
CA LYS A 27 8.49 -7.32 -25.02
C LYS A 27 8.81 -8.80 -25.21
N GLN A 28 8.75 -9.58 -24.14
CA GLN A 28 8.98 -11.01 -24.13
C GLN A 28 7.93 -11.73 -25.00
N GLN A 29 6.64 -11.44 -24.80
CA GLN A 29 5.54 -12.07 -25.54
C GLN A 29 5.60 -11.80 -27.04
N ARG A 30 6.01 -10.58 -27.44
CA ARG A 30 6.24 -10.25 -28.86
C ARG A 30 7.33 -11.11 -29.49
N LEU A 31 8.41 -11.38 -28.76
CA LEU A 31 9.51 -12.24 -29.22
C LEU A 31 9.09 -13.71 -29.27
N GLU A 32 8.30 -14.19 -28.30
CA GLU A 32 7.71 -15.53 -28.34
C GLU A 32 6.82 -15.72 -29.56
N THR A 33 5.93 -14.76 -29.82
CA THR A 33 5.04 -14.77 -30.98
C THR A 33 5.83 -14.83 -32.28
N ALA A 34 6.85 -13.98 -32.44
CA ALA A 34 7.71 -13.96 -33.64
C ALA A 34 8.48 -15.29 -33.83
N LEU A 35 8.94 -15.93 -32.75
CA LEU A 35 9.59 -17.23 -32.80
C LEU A 35 8.61 -18.35 -33.22
N LEU A 36 7.37 -18.32 -32.74
CA LEU A 36 6.33 -19.29 -33.07
C LEU A 36 5.86 -19.16 -34.52
N GLU A 37 5.58 -17.95 -35.00
CA GLU A 37 5.19 -17.68 -36.38
C GLU A 37 6.27 -18.16 -37.35
N ARG A 38 7.54 -17.87 -37.04
CA ARG A 38 8.66 -18.29 -37.86
C ARG A 38 8.89 -19.80 -37.88
N ARG A 39 8.60 -20.49 -36.77
CA ARG A 39 8.62 -21.97 -36.73
C ARG A 39 7.61 -22.52 -37.73
N ARG A 40 6.36 -22.01 -37.71
CA ARG A 40 5.30 -22.40 -38.65
C ARG A 40 5.68 -22.13 -40.12
N SER A 41 6.27 -20.98 -40.42
CA SER A 41 6.72 -20.66 -41.79
C SER A 41 7.94 -21.47 -42.28
N SER A 42 8.64 -22.18 -41.39
CA SER A 42 9.83 -22.97 -41.74
C SER A 42 9.53 -24.44 -42.03
N GLU A 43 8.34 -24.94 -41.69
CA GLU A 43 7.93 -26.33 -41.88
C GLU A 43 7.52 -26.67 -43.33
N GLY A 44 7.63 -25.71 -44.28
CA GLY A 44 7.11 -25.86 -45.64
C GLY A 44 8.08 -25.69 -46.82
N VAL A 45 9.42 -25.60 -46.65
CA VAL A 45 10.33 -25.36 -47.79
C VAL A 45 11.66 -26.15 -47.68
N ASP A 46 11.90 -27.04 -48.63
CA ASP A 46 13.23 -27.62 -48.93
C ASP A 46 14.13 -26.56 -49.60
N GLY A 47 15.12 -26.01 -48.89
CA GLY A 47 16.13 -25.16 -49.56
C GLY A 47 17.04 -24.26 -48.69
N LYS A 48 18.34 -24.62 -48.67
CA LYS A 48 19.60 -23.92 -48.33
C LYS A 48 19.74 -23.04 -47.05
N PRO A 49 20.75 -23.26 -46.16
CA PRO A 49 20.67 -22.83 -44.76
C PRO A 49 21.71 -21.79 -44.29
N ALA A 50 22.35 -21.00 -45.16
CA ALA A 50 23.50 -20.18 -44.73
C ALA A 50 23.11 -18.88 -43.97
N SER A 51 22.11 -18.12 -44.42
CA SER A 51 21.74 -16.82 -43.81
C SER A 51 20.64 -16.91 -42.73
N ARG A 52 19.92 -18.04 -42.63
CA ARG A 52 18.85 -18.26 -41.62
C ARG A 52 19.37 -18.62 -40.24
N ALA A 53 20.63 -19.05 -40.11
CA ALA A 53 21.21 -19.49 -38.85
C ALA A 53 21.53 -18.30 -37.93
N GLY A 54 22.29 -17.30 -38.40
CA GLY A 54 22.64 -16.11 -37.61
C GLY A 54 21.43 -15.29 -37.16
N TYR A 55 20.41 -15.14 -38.01
CA TYR A 55 19.18 -14.46 -37.62
C TYR A 55 18.33 -15.25 -36.60
N ARG A 56 18.34 -16.60 -36.64
CA ARG A 56 17.70 -17.42 -35.60
C ARG A 56 18.43 -17.32 -34.26
N ASP A 57 19.75 -17.33 -34.30
CA ASP A 57 20.58 -17.17 -33.10
C ASP A 57 20.37 -15.80 -32.45
N GLY A 58 20.37 -14.72 -33.26
CA GLY A 58 20.06 -13.37 -32.79
C GLY A 58 18.67 -13.24 -32.15
N MET A 59 17.64 -13.86 -32.74
CA MET A 59 16.28 -13.80 -32.18
C MET A 59 16.14 -14.62 -30.89
N ARG A 60 16.80 -15.77 -30.78
CA ARG A 60 16.86 -16.53 -29.50
C ARG A 60 17.61 -15.76 -28.43
N ARG A 61 18.72 -15.11 -28.77
CA ARG A 61 19.46 -14.25 -27.84
C ARG A 61 18.60 -13.10 -27.35
N ALA A 62 17.92 -12.39 -28.25
CA ALA A 62 17.00 -11.30 -27.90
C ALA A 62 15.85 -11.77 -26.99
N TYR A 63 15.30 -12.96 -27.25
CA TYR A 63 14.31 -13.58 -26.37
C TYR A 63 14.88 -13.88 -24.98
N ALA A 64 16.05 -14.51 -24.90
CA ALA A 64 16.71 -14.82 -23.63
C ALA A 64 17.01 -13.55 -22.82
N GLU A 65 17.48 -12.49 -23.47
CA GLU A 65 17.71 -11.18 -22.86
C GLU A 65 16.40 -10.56 -22.34
N ALA A 66 15.32 -10.59 -23.13
CA ALA A 66 14.02 -10.08 -22.72
C ALA A 66 13.45 -10.86 -21.53
N LYS A 67 13.58 -12.18 -21.53
CA LYS A 67 13.15 -13.05 -20.42
C LYS A 67 13.96 -12.81 -19.15
N ALA A 68 15.26 -12.58 -19.26
CA ALA A 68 16.09 -12.22 -18.12
C ALA A 68 15.71 -10.84 -17.56
N ALA A 69 15.45 -9.86 -18.43
CA ALA A 69 15.01 -8.52 -18.03
C ALA A 69 13.63 -8.54 -17.35
N GLU A 70 12.70 -9.33 -17.86
CA GLU A 70 11.39 -9.59 -17.24
C GLU A 70 11.56 -10.20 -15.84
N ALA A 71 12.37 -11.25 -15.69
CA ALA A 71 12.58 -11.91 -14.41
C ALA A 71 13.21 -10.96 -13.36
N LEU A 72 14.15 -10.11 -13.77
CA LEU A 72 14.73 -9.09 -12.88
C LEU A 72 13.71 -8.03 -12.47
N ALA A 73 12.87 -7.57 -13.39
CA ALA A 73 11.82 -6.61 -13.09
C ALA A 73 10.78 -7.19 -12.12
N ALA A 74 10.33 -8.42 -12.37
CA ALA A 74 9.40 -9.13 -11.49
C ALA A 74 9.98 -9.37 -10.10
N ALA A 75 11.26 -9.74 -9.99
CA ALA A 75 11.92 -9.92 -8.70
C ALA A 75 12.00 -8.60 -7.90
N HIS A 76 12.29 -7.48 -8.56
CA HIS A 76 12.31 -6.18 -7.91
C HIS A 76 10.93 -5.70 -7.48
N GLU A 77 9.90 -5.93 -8.31
CA GLU A 77 8.51 -5.68 -7.95
C GLU A 77 8.11 -6.49 -6.71
N GLN A 78 8.43 -7.78 -6.67
CA GLN A 78 8.15 -8.65 -5.54
C GLN A 78 8.89 -8.20 -4.26
N GLU A 79 10.15 -7.81 -4.37
CA GLU A 79 10.92 -7.26 -3.23
C GLU A 79 10.23 -6.02 -2.64
N LEU A 80 9.77 -5.10 -3.49
CA LEU A 80 9.06 -3.90 -3.06
C LEU A 80 7.73 -4.22 -2.40
N LEU A 81 7.01 -5.22 -2.91
CA LEU A 81 5.76 -5.72 -2.34
C LEU A 81 6.01 -6.24 -0.91
N GLU A 82 7.01 -7.11 -0.72
CA GLU A 82 7.37 -7.64 0.60
C GLU A 82 7.78 -6.54 1.59
N ARG A 83 8.56 -5.56 1.12
CA ARG A 83 8.98 -4.41 1.92
C ARG A 83 7.79 -3.53 2.32
N LEU A 84 6.84 -3.31 1.42
CA LEU A 84 5.62 -2.55 1.70
C LEU A 84 4.77 -3.23 2.77
N ALA A 85 4.63 -4.56 2.72
CA ALA A 85 3.90 -5.32 3.73
C ALA A 85 4.51 -5.13 5.14
N GLY A 86 5.84 -5.05 5.24
CA GLY A 86 6.54 -4.85 6.52
C GLY A 86 6.60 -3.40 7.02
N ALA A 87 6.48 -2.41 6.13
CA ALA A 87 6.63 -0.99 6.50
C ALA A 87 5.38 -0.44 7.19
N PRO A 88 5.47 0.29 8.32
CA PRO A 88 4.30 0.85 9.00
C PRO A 88 3.72 2.07 8.26
N ALA A 89 2.39 2.17 8.10
CA ALA A 89 1.73 3.37 7.55
C ALA A 89 1.40 4.41 8.63
N ASN A 90 2.10 5.54 8.63
CA ASN A 90 1.94 6.57 9.66
C ASN A 90 0.79 7.56 9.40
N SER A 91 0.06 7.37 8.31
CA SER A 91 -1.04 8.22 7.86
C SER A 91 -2.15 7.39 7.23
N LEU A 92 -3.36 7.96 7.15
CA LEU A 92 -4.46 7.34 6.40
C LEU A 92 -4.11 7.16 4.91
N ALA A 93 -3.33 8.09 4.33
CA ALA A 93 -2.85 7.97 2.96
C ALA A 93 -1.94 6.75 2.76
N GLY A 94 -1.04 6.45 3.71
CA GLY A 94 -0.22 5.24 3.68
C GLY A 94 -1.03 3.95 3.81
N ILE A 95 -2.12 3.97 4.59
CA ILE A 95 -3.06 2.83 4.69
C ILE A 95 -3.81 2.65 3.37
N ALA A 96 -4.35 3.74 2.82
CA ALA A 96 -5.04 3.71 1.54
C ALA A 96 -4.13 3.19 0.43
N ALA A 97 -2.86 3.59 0.43
CA ALA A 97 -1.84 3.08 -0.50
C ALA A 97 -1.68 1.56 -0.41
N LYS A 98 -1.59 0.98 0.80
CA LYS A 98 -1.55 -0.49 0.98
C LYS A 98 -2.81 -1.17 0.47
N LEU A 99 -3.99 -0.59 0.73
CA LEU A 99 -5.27 -1.11 0.24
C LEU A 99 -5.36 -1.06 -1.29
N SER A 100 -4.84 -0.01 -1.93
CA SER A 100 -4.75 0.07 -3.39
C SER A 100 -3.85 -1.02 -3.98
N VAL A 101 -2.68 -1.28 -3.37
CA VAL A 101 -1.80 -2.39 -3.81
C VAL A 101 -2.51 -3.73 -3.69
N ILE A 102 -3.22 -3.98 -2.57
CA ILE A 102 -4.02 -5.19 -2.39
C ILE A 102 -5.08 -5.36 -3.48
N ALA A 103 -5.79 -4.28 -3.84
CA ALA A 103 -6.84 -4.31 -4.85
C ALA A 103 -6.25 -4.65 -6.24
N ILE A 104 -5.16 -4.00 -6.62
CA ILE A 104 -4.48 -4.26 -7.90
C ILE A 104 -3.99 -5.70 -7.97
N GLU A 105 -3.34 -6.19 -6.91
CA GLU A 105 -2.87 -7.58 -6.85
C GLU A 105 -4.03 -8.58 -6.88
N ALA A 106 -5.15 -8.29 -6.21
CA ALA A 106 -6.32 -9.16 -6.22
C ALA A 106 -7.00 -9.24 -7.59
N GLU A 107 -6.96 -8.18 -8.40
CA GLU A 107 -7.53 -8.17 -9.75
C GLU A 107 -6.73 -9.06 -10.72
N ASP A 108 -5.41 -9.10 -10.58
CA ASP A 108 -4.52 -9.88 -11.43
C ASP A 108 -4.36 -11.34 -10.97
N ASN A 109 -4.74 -11.66 -9.72
CA ASN A 109 -4.72 -13.01 -9.20
C ASN A 109 -6.01 -13.79 -9.56
N THR A 110 -5.87 -14.79 -10.42
CA THR A 110 -6.98 -15.69 -10.79
C THR A 110 -7.23 -16.79 -9.75
N ASP A 111 -6.22 -17.09 -8.92
CA ASP A 111 -6.30 -18.04 -7.81
C ASP A 111 -6.25 -17.30 -6.47
N LEU A 112 -7.23 -17.57 -5.61
CA LEU A 112 -7.31 -16.99 -4.27
C LEU A 112 -6.21 -17.51 -3.33
N THR A 113 -5.46 -18.55 -3.72
CA THR A 113 -4.28 -19.00 -2.96
C THR A 113 -3.14 -17.99 -3.00
N ASP A 114 -3.04 -17.19 -4.05
CA ASP A 114 -2.01 -16.15 -4.24
C ASP A 114 -2.48 -14.77 -3.78
N PHE A 115 -3.66 -14.69 -3.15
CA PHE A 115 -4.21 -13.46 -2.62
C PHE A 115 -3.24 -12.79 -1.62
N PRO A 116 -3.05 -11.46 -1.64
CA PRO A 116 -2.00 -10.76 -0.87
C PRO A 116 -2.35 -10.58 0.62
N VAL A 117 -2.59 -11.69 1.32
CA VAL A 117 -2.97 -11.75 2.74
C VAL A 117 -1.99 -10.98 3.66
N PRO A 118 -0.65 -11.00 3.46
CA PRO A 118 0.28 -10.22 4.29
C PRO A 118 -0.02 -8.71 4.28
N HIS A 119 -0.40 -8.17 3.12
CA HIS A 119 -0.71 -6.75 2.96
C HIS A 119 -2.00 -6.37 3.69
N VAL A 120 -3.04 -7.21 3.58
CA VAL A 120 -4.31 -7.01 4.28
C VAL A 120 -4.09 -6.94 5.79
N ARG A 121 -3.31 -7.87 6.33
CA ARG A 121 -2.98 -7.88 7.76
C ARG A 121 -2.25 -6.60 8.18
N SER A 122 -1.30 -6.16 7.36
CA SER A 122 -0.52 -4.94 7.61
C SER A 122 -1.40 -3.68 7.62
N ALA A 123 -2.29 -3.51 6.63
CA ALA A 123 -3.22 -2.39 6.58
C ALA A 123 -4.18 -2.36 7.78
N LEU A 124 -4.68 -3.54 8.22
CA LEU A 124 -5.52 -3.66 9.42
C LEU A 124 -4.76 -3.27 10.69
N GLU A 125 -3.48 -3.63 10.79
CA GLU A 125 -2.65 -3.25 11.94
C GLU A 125 -2.38 -1.74 11.99
N ASP A 126 -2.12 -1.12 10.84
CA ASP A 126 -1.97 0.33 10.77
C ASP A 126 -3.25 1.06 11.18
N LEU A 127 -4.43 0.56 10.76
CA LEU A 127 -5.72 1.11 11.21
C LEU A 127 -5.88 1.03 12.72
N ARG A 128 -5.56 -0.13 13.33
CA ARG A 128 -5.58 -0.28 14.80
C ARG A 128 -4.64 0.70 15.47
N ARG A 129 -3.41 0.85 14.95
CA ARG A 129 -2.42 1.80 15.48
C ARG A 129 -2.91 3.24 15.42
N LEU A 130 -3.51 3.67 14.30
CA LEU A 130 -4.03 5.04 14.18
C LEU A 130 -5.24 5.27 15.08
N MET A 131 -6.17 4.32 15.18
CA MET A 131 -7.32 4.44 16.09
C MET A 131 -6.88 4.53 17.56
N GLY A 132 -5.88 3.74 17.97
CA GLY A 132 -5.32 3.81 19.33
C GLY A 132 -4.65 5.16 19.65
N ARG A 133 -4.04 5.83 18.67
CA ARG A 133 -3.46 7.17 18.83
C ARG A 133 -4.54 8.25 19.01
N THR A 134 -5.60 8.21 18.21
CA THR A 134 -6.71 9.16 18.32
C THR A 134 -7.41 9.07 19.68
N ILE A 135 -7.53 7.88 20.25
CA ILE A 135 -8.15 7.67 21.57
C ILE A 135 -7.29 8.28 22.70
N LEU A 136 -5.95 8.22 22.59
CA LEU A 136 -5.03 8.80 23.58
C LEU A 136 -4.89 10.33 23.46
N ASP A 137 -5.00 10.89 22.26
CA ASP A 137 -4.99 12.34 22.03
C ASP A 137 -6.31 13.03 22.45
N SER A 138 -7.37 12.28 22.78
CA SER A 138 -8.69 12.80 23.11
C SER A 138 -8.96 13.01 24.61
N CYS A 139 -7.95 13.09 25.48
CA CYS A 139 -8.15 13.38 26.90
C CYS A 139 -7.99 14.88 27.24
N PRO A 140 -9.06 15.69 27.30
CA PRO A 140 -9.08 16.78 28.26
C PRO A 140 -9.21 16.14 29.66
N ALA A 141 -8.32 16.53 30.57
CA ALA A 141 -8.36 16.10 31.97
C ALA A 141 -9.75 16.39 32.57
N PRO A 142 -10.29 15.53 33.47
CA PRO A 142 -11.43 15.93 34.26
C PRO A 142 -11.00 17.08 35.16
N GLU A 143 -11.54 18.28 34.93
CA GLU A 143 -11.51 19.33 35.95
C GLU A 143 -12.20 18.76 37.19
N SER A 144 -11.40 18.45 38.20
CA SER A 144 -11.89 17.95 39.47
C SER A 144 -12.53 19.12 40.23
N ASP A 145 -13.84 19.09 40.35
CA ASP A 145 -14.58 19.79 41.39
C ASP A 145 -14.03 19.39 42.77
N ARG A 146 -13.41 20.34 43.48
CA ARG A 146 -13.22 20.40 44.95
C ARG A 146 -12.95 21.88 45.32
N GLU A 147 -13.58 22.54 46.28
CA GLU A 147 -14.46 22.20 47.41
C GLU A 147 -15.09 23.56 47.84
N GLU A 148 -16.40 23.64 48.08
CA GLU A 148 -17.05 23.53 49.40
C GLU A 148 -17.16 24.87 50.18
N VAL A 149 -18.28 24.97 50.91
CA VAL A 149 -18.56 25.87 52.05
C VAL A 149 -19.37 27.13 51.74
N GLY A 150 -20.64 27.05 52.13
CA GLY A 150 -21.59 28.16 52.12
C GLY A 150 -21.17 29.31 53.03
N ARG A 151 -21.35 30.52 52.51
CA ARG A 151 -21.47 31.76 53.28
C ARG A 151 -22.53 32.62 52.60
N THR A 152 -23.79 32.40 52.95
CA THR A 152 -24.83 33.42 52.83
C THR A 152 -24.46 34.56 53.78
N ASP A 153 -23.90 35.65 53.26
CA ASP A 153 -23.71 36.89 54.00
C ASP A 153 -23.73 38.08 53.02
N LEU A 154 -24.92 38.61 52.72
CA LEU A 154 -25.10 40.02 52.40
C LEU A 154 -26.36 40.56 53.09
N CYS A 155 -26.14 41.02 54.32
CA CYS A 155 -26.78 42.10 55.06
C CYS A 155 -28.09 42.70 54.51
N ARG A 156 -29.15 42.65 55.32
CA ARG A 156 -30.02 43.82 55.52
C ARG A 156 -30.64 43.88 56.93
N ALA A 157 -30.10 44.82 57.70
CA ALA A 157 -30.76 45.68 58.70
C ALA A 157 -31.46 45.05 59.93
N GLN A 158 -30.70 45.05 61.02
CA GLN A 158 -31.03 45.60 62.33
C GLN A 158 -32.32 46.47 62.39
N ARG A 159 -33.27 46.07 63.26
CA ARG A 159 -34.08 46.89 64.21
C ARG A 159 -35.11 45.97 64.86
N GLN A 160 -34.79 45.40 66.02
CA GLN A 160 -35.27 45.86 67.33
C GLN A 160 -36.79 45.75 67.53
N ALA A 161 -37.10 44.96 68.56
CA ALA A 161 -38.10 45.23 69.59
C ALA A 161 -39.58 44.83 69.34
N ILE A 162 -40.00 43.85 70.15
CA ILE A 162 -41.19 43.90 71.00
C ILE A 162 -42.55 43.95 70.28
N GLN A 163 -43.22 42.79 70.25
CA GLN A 163 -44.63 42.50 70.60
C GLN A 163 -44.92 41.10 70.03
N ARG A 164 -44.85 40.00 70.78
CA ARG A 164 -45.83 39.55 71.80
C ARG A 164 -47.21 40.19 71.67
N GLU A 165 -48.19 39.32 71.42
CA GLU A 165 -49.60 39.45 71.77
C GLU A 165 -50.40 40.48 70.97
N ARG A 166 -51.07 40.04 69.89
CA ARG A 166 -52.53 39.74 69.85
C ARG A 166 -53.00 39.54 68.41
#